data_AF-N2BJU5-F1
#
_entry.id   AF-N2BJU5-F1
#
_cell.length_a   1.000
_cell.length_b   1.000
_cell.length_c   1.000
_cell.angle_alpha   90.00
_cell.angle_beta   90.00
_cell.angle_gamma   90.00
#
_symmetry.space_group_name_H-M   'P 1'
#
loop_
_entity.id
_entity.type
_entity.pdbx_description
1 polymer ?
#
loop_
_entity_poly.entity_id
_entity_poly.type
_entity_poly.pdbx_seq_one_letter_code
_entity_poly.pdbx_strand_id
1 'polypeptide(L)' 'EVFAKCPQVKKKLWGGEFWTDGYYVATVGEHGNEAVISKYVREQGQEKEYKKLYQSALEPKQLSLWDYM' A
#
# COMPACT_ATOMS: atom_id res chain seq x y z
N GLU A 1 -13.96 -6.19 -13.10
CA GLU A 1 -14.90 -7.09 -12.39
C GLU A 1 -14.94 -6.92 -10.88
N VAL A 2 -13.81 -6.94 -10.15
CA VAL A 2 -13.80 -6.94 -8.66
C VAL A 2 -14.57 -5.78 -8.04
N PHE A 3 -14.40 -4.55 -8.54
CA PHE A 3 -15.15 -3.40 -8.01
C PHE A 3 -16.66 -3.44 -8.29
N ALA A 4 -17.08 -4.12 -9.36
CA ALA A 4 -18.49 -4.28 -9.68
C ALA A 4 -19.15 -5.32 -8.76
N LYS A 5 -18.44 -6.43 -8.50
CA LYS A 5 -18.90 -7.51 -7.60
C LYS A 5 -18.78 -7.14 -6.11
N CYS A 6 -17.77 -6.34 -5.76
CA CYS A 6 -17.46 -5.94 -4.37
C CYS A 6 -17.25 -4.41 -4.24
N PRO A 7 -18.32 -3.59 -4.30
CA PRO A 7 -18.22 -2.13 -4.23
C PRO A 7 -17.55 -1.60 -2.95
N GLN A 8 -17.61 -2.36 -1.85
CA GLN A 8 -16.96 -2.05 -0.58
C GLN A 8 -15.43 -1.94 -0.68
N VAL A 9 -14.82 -2.66 -1.62
CA VAL A 9 -13.37 -2.60 -1.87
C VAL A 9 -12.99 -1.22 -2.40
N LYS A 10 -13.77 -0.67 -3.33
CA LYS A 10 -13.54 0.67 -3.88
C LYS A 10 -13.60 1.74 -2.79
N LYS A 11 -14.50 1.59 -1.81
CA LYS A 11 -14.59 2.50 -0.65
C LYS A 11 -13.34 2.43 0.23
N LYS A 12 -12.87 1.21 0.52
CA LYS A 12 -11.65 1.00 1.34
C LYS A 12 -10.39 1.55 0.68
N LEU A 13 -10.33 1.52 -0.65
CA LEU A 13 -9.23 2.07 -1.44
C LEU A 13 -9.43 3.54 -1.82
N TRP A 14 -10.46 4.21 -1.30
CA TRP A 14 -10.75 5.62 -1.59
C TRP A 14 -10.88 5.95 -3.09
N GLY A 15 -11.36 4.97 -3.88
CA GLY A 15 -11.45 5.08 -5.33
C GLY A 15 -10.12 4.94 -6.08
N GLY A 16 -9.03 4.62 -5.37
CA GLY A 16 -7.72 4.31 -5.94
C GLY A 16 -7.66 2.94 -6.63
N GLU A 17 -6.45 2.56 -7.01
CA GLU A 17 -6.17 1.36 -7.80
C GLU A 17 -6.18 0.10 -6.93
N PHE A 18 -6.64 -1.00 -7.53
CA PHE A 18 -6.71 -2.29 -6.84
C PHE A 18 -5.37 -3.04 -6.84
N TRP A 19 -4.58 -2.86 -7.89
CA TRP A 19 -3.28 -3.49 -8.09
C TRP A 19 -2.19 -2.43 -8.05
N THR A 20 -0.96 -2.86 -7.75
CA THR A 20 0.23 -2.02 -7.92
C THR A 20 0.62 -1.95 -9.40
N ASP A 21 1.39 -0.94 -9.78
CA ASP A 21 1.91 -0.76 -11.14
C ASP A 21 2.90 -1.87 -11.58
N GLY A 22 3.41 -2.66 -10.63
CA GLY A 22 4.42 -3.69 -10.85
C GLY A 22 3.83 -5.09 -11.02
N TYR A 23 4.50 -5.91 -11.84
CA TYR A 23 4.17 -7.33 -12.01
C TYR A 23 5.43 -8.23 -12.08
N TYR A 24 5.28 -9.51 -11.74
CA TYR A 24 6.33 -10.54 -11.86
C TYR A 24 5.91 -11.60 -12.88
N VAL A 25 6.83 -11.98 -13.78
CA VAL A 25 6.61 -13.02 -14.81
C VAL A 25 7.84 -13.92 -14.88
N ALA A 26 7.61 -15.23 -14.85
CA ALA A 26 8.61 -16.25 -15.09
C ALA A 26 7.98 -17.45 -15.81
N THR A 27 8.80 -18.22 -16.52
CA THR A 27 8.36 -19.49 -17.13
C THR A 27 8.14 -20.56 -16.06
N VAL A 28 7.21 -21.49 -16.31
CA VAL A 28 6.94 -22.61 -15.40
C VAL A 28 7.98 -23.71 -15.60
N GLY A 29 8.62 -24.16 -14.53
CA GLY A 29 9.56 -25.29 -14.50
C GLY A 29 9.47 -26.03 -13.16
N GLU A 30 9.91 -27.29 -13.14
CA GLU A 30 9.79 -28.18 -11.98
C GLU A 30 10.60 -27.70 -10.76
N HIS A 31 11.64 -26.90 -10.98
CA HIS A 31 12.53 -26.42 -9.92
C HIS A 31 12.46 -24.90 -9.79
N GLY A 32 11.93 -24.46 -8.65
CA GLY A 32 12.20 -23.14 -8.07
C GLY A 32 11.42 -21.98 -8.67
N ASN A 33 10.30 -21.63 -8.06
CA ASN A 33 9.65 -20.33 -8.26
C ASN A 33 9.25 -19.64 -6.93
N GLU A 34 9.07 -20.40 -5.85
CA GLU A 34 8.56 -19.85 -4.58
C GLU A 34 9.50 -18.83 -3.94
N ALA A 35 10.80 -19.15 -3.82
CA ALA A 35 11.77 -18.24 -3.21
C ALA A 35 11.88 -16.91 -3.98
N VAL A 36 11.76 -16.97 -5.32
CA VAL A 36 11.85 -15.79 -6.18
C VAL A 36 10.58 -14.94 -6.08
N ILE A 37 9.39 -15.56 -6.13
CA ILE A 37 8.11 -14.86 -5.96
C ILE A 37 8.01 -14.24 -4.57
N SER A 38 8.42 -14.97 -3.53
CA SER A 38 8.44 -14.48 -2.15
C SER A 38 9.33 -13.26 -2.00
N LYS A 39 10.54 -13.30 -2.59
CA LYS A 39 11.44 -12.15 -2.62
C LYS A 39 10.82 -10.95 -3.34
N TYR A 40 10.23 -11.15 -4.53
CA TYR A 40 9.57 -10.09 -5.28
C TYR A 40 8.46 -9.40 -4.47
N VAL A 41 7.56 -10.18 -3.85
CA VAL A 41 6.47 -9.65 -3.04
C VAL A 41 6.99 -8.90 -1.82
N ARG A 42 8.05 -9.42 -1.16
CA ARG A 42 8.65 -8.76 0.01
C ARG A 42 9.28 -7.42 -0.35
N GLU A 43 9.93 -7.32 -1.50
CA GLU A 43 10.66 -6.12 -1.94
C GLU A 43 9.74 -5.09 -2.62
N GLN A 44 8.53 -5.46 -3.04
CA GLN A 44 7.56 -4.53 -3.61
C GLN A 44 7.24 -3.37 -2.65
N GLY A 45 7.25 -2.15 -3.20
CA GLY A 45 6.90 -0.93 -2.45
C GLY A 45 8.01 -0.36 -1.57
N GLN A 46 9.19 -0.99 -1.51
CA GLN A 46 10.34 -0.50 -0.73
C GLN A 46 11.22 0.52 -1.48
N GLU A 47 10.98 0.75 -2.78
CA GLU A 47 11.84 1.59 -3.62
C GLU A 47 11.80 3.09 -3.28
N LYS A 48 10.73 3.56 -2.63
CA LYS A 48 10.57 4.97 -2.27
C LYS A 48 10.37 5.06 -0.76
N GLU A 49 11.39 5.53 -0.05
CA GLU A 49 11.16 6.08 1.28
C GLU A 49 10.09 7.16 1.16
N TYR A 50 9.05 7.06 1.99
CA TYR A 50 8.00 8.07 2.02
C TYR A 50 8.61 9.43 2.35
N LYS A 51 8.74 10.29 1.34
CA LYS A 51 9.21 11.66 1.52
C LYS A 51 8.08 12.46 2.16
N LYS A 52 8.16 12.67 3.47
CA LYS A 52 7.23 13.53 4.21
C LYS A 52 7.28 14.95 3.62
N LEU A 53 6.27 15.31 2.83
CA LEU A 53 6.21 16.59 2.12
C LEU A 53 5.85 17.76 3.04
N TYR A 54 5.18 17.48 4.15
CA TYR A 54 4.76 18.51 5.10
C TYR A 54 4.94 18.03 6.54
N GLN A 55 5.65 18.83 7.32
CA GLN A 55 5.68 18.75 8.77
C GLN A 55 5.37 20.15 9.26
N SER A 56 4.12 20.39 9.68
CA SER A 56 3.80 21.61 10.40
C SER A 56 4.69 21.66 11.64
N ALA A 57 5.42 22.76 11.83
CA ALA A 57 6.12 23.09 13.07
C ALA A 57 5.11 23.47 14.17
N LEU A 58 4.06 22.68 14.32
CA LEU A 58 3.20 22.74 15.46
C LEU A 58 3.91 21.91 16.52
N GLU A 59 4.29 22.59 17.61
CA GLU A 59 4.59 21.97 18.90
C GLU A 59 3.71 20.72 19.07
N PRO A 60 4.25 19.57 19.52
CA PRO A 60 3.45 18.37 19.78
C PRO A 60 2.51 18.64 20.96
N LYS A 61 1.43 19.36 20.72
CA LYS A 61 0.27 19.44 21.59
C LYS A 61 -0.68 18.37 21.12
N GLN A 62 -0.75 17.32 21.92
CA GLN A 62 -1.85 16.38 21.85
C GLN A 62 -3.13 17.17 22.13
N LEU A 63 -3.89 17.49 21.08
CA LEU A 63 -5.20 18.12 21.23
C LEU A 63 -6.12 17.12 21.90
N SER A 64 -6.61 17.48 23.08
CA SER A 64 -7.57 16.70 23.82
C SER A 64 -8.98 17.11 23.40
N LEU A 65 -9.94 16.17 23.44
CA LEU A 65 -11.37 16.48 23.23
C LEU A 65 -11.90 17.54 24.22
N TRP A 66 -11.16 17.81 25.31
CA TRP A 66 -11.48 18.78 26.34
C TRP A 66 -10.94 20.18 26.04
N ASP A 67 -10.11 20.36 25.00
CA ASP A 67 -9.58 21.68 24.63
C ASP A 67 -10.63 22.58 23.93
N TYR A 68 -11.81 22.02 23.64
CA TYR A 68 -12.93 22.65 22.93
C TYR A 68 -14.27 22.60 23.69
N MET A 69 -14.26 22.19 24.97
CA MET A 69 -15.38 22.35 25.91
C MET A 69 -15.03 23.43 26.93
#